data_AF-A0A7X8AZ40-F1
#
_entry.id   AF-A0A7X8AZ40-F1
#
_cell.length_a   1.000
_cell.length_b   1.000
_cell.length_c   1.000
_cell.angle_alpha   90.00
_cell.angle_beta   90.00
_cell.angle_gamma   90.00
#
_symmetry.space_group_name_H-M   'P 1'
#
loop_
_entity.id
_entity.type
_entity.pdbx_description
1 polymer ?
#
loop_
_entity_poly.entity_id
_entity_poly.type
_entity_poly.pdbx_seq_one_letter_code
_entity_poly.pdbx_strand_id
1 'polypeptide(L)'
;MQYFHTLLQIATDRFVERITQRQEGAKNALKHLQADPYGEGVWLDKFVDAFFEEFLLNNPAGSSFILRALAQRTYDARNMEQKAATVENLLERMAKDVFMQLLKQKVEEALEQSLVFGG
;
A
#
# COMPACT_ATOMS: atom_id res chain seq x y z
N MET A 1 7.09 -10.32 -13.44
CA MET A 1 7.11 -8.90 -13.03
C MET A 1 5.92 -8.11 -13.55
N GLN A 2 5.49 -8.27 -14.81
CA GLN A 2 4.33 -7.53 -15.36
C GLN A 2 3.05 -7.62 -14.50
N TYR A 3 2.70 -8.81 -14.01
CA TYR A 3 1.53 -9.01 -13.15
C TYR A 3 1.58 -8.18 -11.85
N PHE A 4 2.76 -8.05 -11.23
CA PHE A 4 2.92 -7.21 -10.04
C PHE A 4 2.65 -5.73 -10.36
N HIS A 5 3.13 -5.23 -11.51
CA HIS A 5 2.87 -3.86 -11.93
C HIS A 5 1.39 -3.61 -12.16
N THR A 6 0.67 -4.57 -12.76
CA THR A 6 -0.79 -4.52 -12.91
C THR A 6 -1.49 -4.45 -11.54
N LEU A 7 -1.11 -5.29 -10.58
CA LEU A 7 -1.66 -5.25 -9.22
C LEU A 7 -1.40 -3.89 -8.55
N LEU A 8 -0.17 -3.38 -8.64
CA LEU A 8 0.19 -2.10 -8.05
C LEU A 8 -0.59 -0.94 -8.68
N GLN A 9 -0.78 -0.95 -10.00
CA GLN A 9 -1.58 0.05 -10.69
C GLN A 9 -3.04 0.01 -10.23
N ILE A 10 -3.66 -1.18 -10.19
CA ILE A 10 -5.03 -1.35 -9.69
C ILE A 10 -5.16 -0.85 -8.25
N ALA A 11 -4.21 -1.21 -7.39
CA ALA A 11 -4.19 -0.75 -6.00
C ALA A 11 -4.08 0.77 -5.89
N THR A 12 -3.21 1.38 -6.71
CA THR A 12 -3.00 2.83 -6.76
C THR A 12 -4.27 3.54 -7.20
N ASP A 13 -4.85 3.15 -8.34
CA ASP A 13 -6.03 3.79 -8.92
C ASP A 13 -7.22 3.71 -7.95
N ARG A 14 -7.50 2.52 -7.41
CA ARG A 14 -8.60 2.32 -6.45
C ARG A 14 -8.40 3.11 -5.15
N PHE A 15 -7.16 3.18 -4.65
CA PHE A 15 -6.90 3.90 -3.41
C PHE A 15 -7.00 5.41 -3.62
N VAL A 16 -6.43 5.95 -4.70
CA VAL A 16 -6.54 7.37 -5.10
C VAL A 16 -8.01 7.78 -5.20
N GLU A 17 -8.82 7.01 -5.92
CA GLU A 17 -10.26 7.27 -6.07
C GLU A 17 -10.94 7.32 -4.69
N ARG A 18 -10.71 6.30 -3.87
CA ARG A 18 -11.31 6.17 -2.54
C ARG A 18 -10.98 7.35 -1.63
N ILE A 19 -9.70 7.72 -1.52
CA ILE A 19 -9.30 8.81 -0.61
C ILE A 19 -9.69 10.18 -1.15
N THR A 20 -9.73 10.36 -2.48
CA THR A 20 -10.19 11.60 -3.11
C THR A 20 -11.67 11.85 -2.81
N GLN A 21 -12.51 10.81 -2.94
CA GLN A 21 -13.93 10.91 -2.62
C GLN A 21 -14.16 11.23 -1.14
N ARG A 22 -13.41 10.58 -0.24
CA ARG A 22 -13.58 10.74 1.21
C ARG A 22 -13.04 12.04 1.78
N GLN A 23 -11.98 12.58 1.17
CA GLN A 23 -11.34 13.81 1.61
C GLN A 23 -11.82 15.03 0.82
N GLU A 24 -12.86 14.86 -0.01
CA GLU A 24 -13.48 15.93 -0.81
C GLU A 24 -12.48 16.61 -1.76
N GLY A 25 -11.56 15.82 -2.35
CA GLY A 25 -10.65 16.27 -3.40
C GLY A 25 -9.18 15.89 -3.19
N ALA A 26 -8.41 15.95 -4.28
CA ALA A 26 -7.02 15.48 -4.34
C ALA A 26 -6.08 16.24 -3.39
N LYS A 27 -6.31 17.54 -3.18
CA LYS A 27 -5.48 18.38 -2.30
C LYS A 27 -5.59 17.96 -0.84
N ASN A 28 -6.82 17.76 -0.37
CA ASN A 28 -7.08 17.30 0.99
C ASN A 28 -6.63 15.84 1.16
N ALA A 29 -6.84 15.00 0.15
CA ALA A 29 -6.36 13.62 0.16
C ALA A 29 -4.83 13.55 0.34
N LEU A 30 -4.07 14.33 -0.43
CA LEU A 30 -2.61 14.37 -0.35
C LEU A 30 -2.15 14.85 1.03
N LYS A 31 -2.75 15.93 1.53
CA LYS A 31 -2.43 16.48 2.85
C LYS A 31 -2.64 15.45 3.97
N HIS A 32 -3.77 14.75 3.98
CA HIS A 32 -4.05 13.75 5.01
C HIS A 32 -3.20 12.49 4.86
N LEU A 33 -2.95 12.03 3.63
CA LEU A 33 -2.06 10.90 3.36
C LEU A 33 -0.63 11.15 3.86
N GLN A 34 -0.12 12.37 3.71
CA GLN A 34 1.21 12.74 4.20
C GLN A 34 1.27 12.91 5.72
N ALA A 35 0.19 13.42 6.33
CA ALA A 35 0.13 13.65 7.77
C ALA A 35 -0.06 12.36 8.57
N ASP A 36 -1.02 11.51 8.17
CA ASP A 36 -1.31 10.25 8.82
C ASP A 36 -1.95 9.25 7.82
N PRO A 37 -1.15 8.36 7.20
CA PRO A 37 -1.65 7.35 6.26
C PRO A 37 -2.66 6.37 6.88
N TYR A 38 -2.67 6.24 8.20
CA TYR A 38 -3.50 5.30 8.94
C TYR A 38 -4.70 5.99 9.61
N GLY A 39 -4.76 7.32 9.50
CA GLY A 39 -5.78 8.17 10.07
C GLY A 39 -7.14 8.04 9.42
N GLU A 40 -8.12 8.69 10.05
CA GLU A 40 -9.51 8.71 9.61
C GLU A 40 -9.66 9.20 8.15
N GLY A 41 -10.43 8.44 7.38
CA GLY A 41 -10.68 8.72 5.96
C GLY A 41 -9.58 8.24 5.00
N VAL A 42 -8.36 7.95 5.47
CA VAL A 42 -7.27 7.38 4.64
C VAL A 42 -7.21 5.86 4.77
N TRP A 43 -6.93 5.33 5.97
CA TRP A 43 -6.90 3.90 6.29
C TRP A 43 -6.14 3.02 5.27
N LEU A 44 -4.88 3.37 5.00
CA LEU A 44 -4.01 2.65 4.07
C LEU A 44 -3.81 1.17 4.46
N ASP A 45 -3.65 0.91 5.76
CA ASP A 45 -3.56 -0.42 6.36
C ASP A 45 -4.79 -1.27 6.00
N LYS A 46 -5.99 -0.78 6.29
CA LYS A 46 -7.23 -1.51 6.03
C LYS A 46 -7.48 -1.73 4.55
N PHE A 47 -7.05 -0.79 3.71
CA PHE A 47 -7.11 -0.98 2.27
C PHE A 47 -6.18 -2.10 1.81
N VAL A 48 -4.92 -2.11 2.28
CA VAL A 48 -3.95 -3.14 1.89
C VAL A 48 -4.37 -4.51 2.42
N ASP A 49 -4.92 -4.61 3.63
CA ASP A 49 -5.47 -5.85 4.15
C ASP A 49 -6.57 -6.43 3.24
N ALA A 50 -7.57 -5.61 2.91
CA ALA A 50 -8.66 -6.02 2.02
C ALA A 50 -8.17 -6.36 0.61
N PHE A 51 -7.23 -5.58 0.07
CA PHE A 51 -6.63 -5.83 -1.24
C PHE A 51 -5.84 -7.15 -1.25
N PHE A 52 -5.08 -7.44 -0.20
CA PHE A 52 -4.34 -8.69 -0.09
C PHE A 52 -5.27 -9.89 0.00
N GLU A 53 -6.39 -9.77 0.70
CA GLU A 53 -7.41 -10.82 0.76
C GLU A 53 -8.09 -11.02 -0.60
N GLU A 54 -8.54 -9.94 -1.26
CA GLU A 54 -9.20 -9.99 -2.57
C GLU A 54 -8.35 -10.68 -3.64
N PHE A 55 -7.04 -10.40 -3.65
CA PHE A 55 -6.11 -10.95 -4.64
C PHE A 55 -5.36 -12.21 -4.17
N LEU A 56 -5.77 -12.81 -3.04
CA LEU A 56 -5.16 -14.02 -2.46
C LEU A 56 -3.64 -13.88 -2.24
N LEU A 57 -3.23 -12.71 -1.74
CA LEU A 57 -1.84 -12.36 -1.41
C LEU A 57 -1.50 -12.62 0.07
N ASN A 58 -2.50 -12.76 0.94
CA ASN A 58 -2.41 -13.03 2.38
C ASN A 58 -2.14 -14.52 2.72
N ASN A 59 -1.23 -15.14 1.98
CA ASN A 59 -0.74 -16.50 2.22
C ASN A 59 0.74 -16.59 1.83
N PRO A 60 1.47 -17.66 2.20
CA PRO A 60 2.91 -17.75 1.96
C PRO A 60 3.32 -17.59 0.49
N ALA A 61 2.53 -18.12 -0.46
CA ALA A 61 2.84 -18.02 -1.88
C ALA A 61 2.64 -16.59 -2.40
N GLY A 62 1.50 -15.97 -2.07
CA GLY A 62 1.18 -14.60 -2.45
C GLY A 62 2.13 -13.58 -1.82
N SER A 63 2.42 -13.70 -0.53
CA SER A 63 3.34 -12.83 0.18
C SER A 63 4.77 -12.96 -0.37
N SER A 64 5.23 -14.18 -0.65
CA SER A 64 6.52 -14.41 -1.30
C SER A 64 6.58 -13.84 -2.72
N PHE A 65 5.46 -13.86 -3.46
CA PHE A 65 5.37 -13.22 -4.77
C PHE A 65 5.59 -11.70 -4.66
N ILE A 66 4.99 -11.03 -3.67
CA ILE A 66 5.18 -9.59 -3.40
C ILE A 66 6.63 -9.31 -2.98
N LEU A 67 7.16 -10.06 -2.02
CA LEU A 67 8.54 -9.88 -1.55
C LEU A 67 9.57 -10.08 -2.66
N ARG A 68 9.37 -11.07 -3.53
CA ARG A 68 10.23 -11.27 -4.71
C ARG A 68 10.17 -10.07 -5.66
N ALA A 69 9.00 -9.47 -5.86
CA ALA A 69 8.85 -8.29 -6.69
C ALA A 69 9.54 -7.04 -6.09
N LEU A 70 9.63 -6.98 -4.76
CA LEU A 70 10.16 -5.86 -3.99
C LEU A 70 11.52 -6.13 -3.34
N ALA A 71 12.24 -7.16 -3.77
CA ALA A 71 13.46 -7.65 -3.12
C ALA A 71 14.61 -6.63 -3.05
N GLN A 72 14.58 -5.59 -3.88
CA GLN A 72 15.59 -4.51 -3.88
C GLN A 72 15.24 -3.36 -2.92
N ARG A 73 14.06 -3.38 -2.29
CA ARG A 73 13.68 -2.35 -1.31
C ARG A 73 14.27 -2.65 0.05
N THR A 74 14.63 -1.60 0.77
CA THR A 74 15.07 -1.70 2.17
C THR A 74 13.88 -1.99 3.07
N TYR A 75 14.08 -2.89 4.04
CA TYR A 75 13.12 -3.16 5.09
C TYR A 75 13.76 -2.83 6.44
N ASP A 76 13.08 -2.01 7.24
CA ASP A 76 13.50 -1.74 8.62
C ASP A 76 13.03 -2.87 9.52
N ALA A 77 13.97 -3.73 9.93
CA ALA A 77 13.68 -4.88 10.78
C ALA A 77 13.08 -4.48 12.15
N ARG A 78 13.18 -3.21 12.57
CA ARG A 78 12.51 -2.70 13.78
C ARG A 78 10.98 -2.71 13.66
N ASN A 79 10.44 -2.77 12.43
CA ASN A 79 9.01 -2.88 12.19
C ASN A 79 8.46 -4.29 12.47
N MET A 80 9.32 -5.30 12.61
CA MET A 80 8.88 -6.63 13.02
C MET A 80 8.57 -6.67 14.51
N GLU A 81 7.35 -7.11 14.85
CA GLU A 81 7.00 -7.46 16.23
C GLU A 81 7.91 -8.60 16.75
N GLN A 82 8.43 -8.44 17.96
CA GLN A 82 9.31 -9.42 18.62
C GLN A 82 8.56 -10.60 19.25
N LYS A 83 7.36 -10.94 18.77
CA LYS A 83 6.56 -12.05 19.30
C LYS A 83 6.80 -13.33 18.49
N ALA A 84 6.59 -14.48 19.12
CA ALA A 84 6.60 -15.76 18.41
C ALA A 84 5.56 -15.71 17.27
N ALA A 85 6.06 -15.80 16.04
CA ALA A 85 5.27 -15.75 14.82
C ALA A 85 5.68 -16.92 13.92
N THR A 86 4.71 -17.49 13.19
CA THR A 86 5.02 -18.47 12.14
C THR A 86 5.74 -17.78 10.98
N VAL A 87 6.45 -18.55 10.15
CA VAL A 87 7.06 -18.02 8.92
C VAL A 87 6.02 -17.37 8.01
N GLU A 88 4.82 -17.96 7.93
CA GLU A 88 3.69 -17.39 7.21
C GLU A 88 3.33 -15.98 7.70
N ASN A 89 3.15 -15.81 9.01
CA ASN A 89 2.83 -14.52 9.60
C ASN A 89 3.95 -13.48 9.33
N LEU A 90 5.22 -13.91 9.37
CA LEU A 90 6.36 -13.03 9.09
C LEU A 90 6.41 -12.59 7.62
N LEU A 91 6.20 -13.51 6.68
CA LEU A 91 6.16 -13.22 5.26
C LEU A 91 5.01 -12.27 4.91
N GLU A 92 3.82 -12.52 5.44
CA GLU A 92 2.65 -11.68 5.19
C GLU A 92 2.85 -10.27 5.71
N ARG A 93 3.30 -10.12 6.95
CA ARG A 93 3.57 -8.81 7.56
C ARG A 93 4.61 -8.03 6.76
N MET A 94 5.74 -8.64 6.45
CA MET A 94 6.79 -7.99 5.65
C MET A 94 6.29 -7.60 4.25
N ALA A 95 5.51 -8.47 3.61
CA ALA A 95 4.95 -8.20 2.29
C ALA A 95 3.99 -6.99 2.33
N LYS A 96 3.08 -6.95 3.31
CA LYS A 96 2.15 -5.83 3.51
C LYS A 96 2.89 -4.54 3.83
N ASP A 97 3.88 -4.56 4.72
CA ASP A 97 4.66 -3.39 5.11
C ASP A 97 5.36 -2.73 3.90
N VAL A 98 6.11 -3.53 3.13
CA VAL A 98 6.87 -3.02 1.98
C VAL A 98 5.93 -2.60 0.85
N PHE A 99 4.80 -3.30 0.67
CA PHE A 99 3.78 -2.92 -0.30
C PHE A 99 3.07 -1.62 0.08
N MET A 100 2.69 -1.42 1.34
CA MET A 100 2.09 -0.18 1.85
C MET A 100 2.99 1.02 1.58
N GLN A 101 4.30 0.89 1.86
CA GLN A 101 5.26 1.96 1.59
C GLN A 101 5.33 2.31 0.10
N LEU A 102 5.32 1.31 -0.78
CA LEU A 102 5.28 1.54 -2.23
C LEU A 102 3.97 2.18 -2.68
N LEU A 103 2.84 1.66 -2.19
CA LEU A 103 1.52 2.14 -2.55
C LEU A 103 1.35 3.60 -2.12
N LYS A 104 1.74 3.95 -0.88
CA LYS A 104 1.73 5.34 -0.41
C LYS A 104 2.48 6.26 -1.38
N GLN A 105 3.71 5.89 -1.75
CA GLN A 105 4.51 6.67 -2.69
C GLN A 105 3.80 6.84 -4.04
N LYS A 106 3.21 5.77 -4.60
CA LYS A 106 2.50 5.84 -5.88
C LYS A 106 1.23 6.68 -5.84
N VAL A 107 0.53 6.64 -4.72
CA VAL A 107 -0.67 7.44 -4.50
C VAL A 107 -0.31 8.91 -4.34
N GLU A 108 0.78 9.24 -3.63
CA GLU A 108 1.31 10.61 -3.54
C GLU A 108 1.66 11.15 -4.94
N GLU A 109 2.44 10.39 -5.73
CA GLU A 109 2.79 10.74 -7.11
C GLU A 109 1.54 11.01 -7.97
N ALA A 110 0.51 10.15 -7.88
CA ALA A 110 -0.71 10.27 -8.66
C ALA A 110 -1.56 11.49 -8.25
N LEU A 111 -1.69 11.76 -6.95
CA LEU A 111 -2.40 12.94 -6.44
C LEU A 111 -1.68 14.23 -6.83
N GLU A 112 -0.35 14.28 -6.73
CA GLU A 112 0.46 15.42 -7.15
C GLU A 112 0.28 15.71 -8.64
N GLN A 113 0.34 14.67 -9.49
CA GLN A 113 0.06 14.81 -10.93
C GLN A 113 -1.35 15.36 -11.18
N SER A 114 -2.36 14.83 -10.49
CA SER A 114 -3.74 15.34 -10.61
C SER A 114 -3.86 16.81 -10.23
N LEU A 115 -3.07 17.30 -9.28
CA LEU A 115 -3.09 18.71 -8.87
C LEU A 115 -2.38 19.63 -9.88
N VAL A 116 -1.35 19.13 -10.56
CA VAL A 116 -0.62 19.88 -11.59
C VAL A 116 -1.41 19.98 -12.89
N PHE A 117 -2.13 18.91 -13.28
CA PHE A 117 -2.85 18.84 -14.55
C PHE A 117 -4.37 19.05 -14.45
N GLY A 118 -4.94 19.04 -13.23
CA GLY A 118 -6.37 19.19 -12.97
C GLY A 118 -6.80 20.60 -12.54
N GLY A 119 -6.02 21.62 -12.89
CA GLY A 119 -6.37 23.04 -12.73
C GLY A 119 -7.12 23.61 -13.93
#